data_AF-A0A397SP23-F1
#
_entry.id   AF-A0A397SP23-F1
#
_cell.length_a   1.000
_cell.length_b   1.000
_cell.length_c   1.000
_cell.angle_alpha   90.00
_cell.angle_beta   90.00
_cell.angle_gamma   90.00
#
_symmetry.space_group_name_H-M   'P 1'
#
loop_
_entity.id
_entity.type
_entity.pdbx_description
1 polymer ?
#
loop_
_entity_poly.entity_id
_entity_poly.type
_entity_poly.pdbx_seq_one_letter_code
_entity_poly.pdbx_strand_id
1 'polypeptide(L)'
;MDENNIYSITINDFGLSQPANITTSMKLLGIYGVIPYVAPEIFLGKPYTPASDTYSLGIVIWVLHLFERPYNNRRHDANLILDIIRGLRPEIIILEY
;
A
#
# COMPACT_ATOMS: atom_id res chain seq x y z
N MET A 1 30.69 19.68 9.96
CA MET A 1 29.47 19.08 9.39
C MET A 1 29.71 19.06 7.90
N ASP A 2 29.90 17.88 7.33
CA ASP A 2 30.29 17.74 5.93
C ASP A 2 29.09 18.06 5.02
N GLU A 3 29.32 18.88 4.02
CA GLU A 3 28.33 19.55 3.17
C GLU A 3 27.74 18.64 2.08
N ASN A 4 27.98 17.33 2.17
CA ASN A 4 27.56 16.32 1.18
C ASN A 4 26.79 15.14 1.78
N ASN A 5 26.06 15.33 2.88
CA ASN A 5 25.19 14.27 3.42
C ASN A 5 23.92 14.14 2.56
N ILE A 6 24.06 13.54 1.38
CA ILE A 6 22.93 13.11 0.55
C ILE A 6 22.24 11.98 1.31
N TYR A 7 21.09 12.28 1.91
CA TYR A 7 20.23 11.25 2.49
C TYR A 7 19.88 10.22 1.40
N SER A 8 20.44 9.02 1.48
CA SER A 8 20.11 7.93 0.58
C SER A 8 18.89 7.18 1.10
N ILE A 9 17.83 7.14 0.28
CA ILE A 9 16.63 6.35 0.56
C ILE A 9 16.79 5.01 -0.14
N THR A 10 16.70 3.92 0.62
CA THR A 10 16.77 2.55 0.10
C THR A 10 15.50 1.79 0.47
N ILE A 11 15.03 0.92 -0.43
CA ILE A 11 13.94 -0.02 -0.15
C ILE A 11 14.59 -1.35 0.24
N ASN A 12 14.13 -1.95 1.33
CA ASN A 12 14.65 -3.22 1.86
C ASN A 12 13.48 -4.16 2.20
N ASP A 13 13.77 -5.37 2.68
CA ASP A 13 12.78 -6.34 3.19
C ASP A 13 11.86 -6.95 2.10
N PHE A 14 12.28 -6.89 0.83
CA PHE A 14 11.56 -7.50 -0.28
C PHE A 14 11.44 -9.02 -0.12
N GLY A 15 10.23 -9.54 -0.34
CA GLY A 15 9.98 -10.99 -0.33
C GLY A 15 9.95 -11.63 1.06
N LEU A 16 10.05 -10.86 2.14
CA LEU A 16 9.99 -11.35 3.52
C LEU A 16 8.56 -11.33 4.11
N SER A 17 7.56 -10.95 3.32
CA SER A 17 6.16 -10.94 3.73
C SER A 17 5.57 -12.35 3.85
N GLN A 18 4.96 -12.65 5.00
CA GLN A 18 4.20 -13.87 5.27
C GLN A 18 2.82 -13.53 5.85
N PRO A 19 1.82 -14.41 5.75
CA PRO A 19 0.49 -14.13 6.26
C PRO A 19 0.47 -14.17 7.79
N ALA A 20 0.56 -13.00 8.42
CA ALA A 20 0.39 -12.83 9.86
C ALA A 20 -1.01 -12.28 10.16
N ASN A 21 -1.81 -13.02 10.94
CA ASN A 21 -3.05 -12.53 11.54
C ASN A 21 -4.11 -11.95 10.56
N ILE A 22 -4.25 -12.57 9.38
CA ILE A 22 -5.25 -12.16 8.37
C ILE A 22 -6.55 -12.95 8.55
N THR A 23 -7.70 -12.39 8.14
CA THR A 23 -8.97 -13.12 8.11
C THR A 23 -8.83 -14.42 7.32
N THR A 24 -9.53 -15.48 7.75
CA THR A 24 -9.52 -16.80 7.11
C THR A 24 -9.76 -16.71 5.61
N SER A 25 -10.62 -15.79 5.18
CA SER A 25 -10.96 -15.55 3.77
C SER A 25 -9.80 -14.98 2.95
N MET A 26 -9.05 -14.00 3.48
CA MET A 26 -7.88 -13.44 2.79
C MET A 26 -6.72 -14.44 2.73
N LYS A 27 -6.56 -15.24 3.79
CA LYS A 27 -5.57 -16.32 3.82
C LYS A 27 -5.87 -17.39 2.76
N LEU A 28 -7.13 -17.74 2.56
CA LEU A 28 -7.56 -18.67 1.51
C LEU A 28 -7.28 -18.11 0.09
N LEU A 29 -7.43 -16.80 -0.08
CA LEU A 29 -7.19 -16.11 -1.34
C LEU A 29 -5.70 -15.78 -1.59
N GLY A 30 -4.80 -16.14 -0.67
CA GLY A 30 -3.36 -15.85 -0.81
C GLY A 30 -3.05 -14.35 -0.82
N ILE A 31 -3.89 -13.53 -0.20
CA ILE A 31 -3.69 -12.08 -0.13
C ILE A 31 -2.77 -11.77 1.05
N TYR A 32 -1.63 -11.16 0.75
CA TYR A 32 -0.62 -10.72 1.73
C TYR A 32 -0.55 -9.19 1.77
N GLY A 33 -0.36 -8.66 2.98
CA GLY A 33 -0.16 -7.22 3.19
C GLY A 33 -1.35 -6.51 3.86
N VAL A 34 -1.21 -5.20 4.03
CA VAL A 34 -2.21 -4.32 4.65
C VAL A 34 -3.07 -3.70 3.55
N ILE A 35 -4.41 -3.77 3.70
CA ILE A 35 -5.39 -3.46 2.64
C ILE A 35 -5.06 -2.26 1.75
N PRO A 36 -4.69 -1.08 2.27
CA PRO A 36 -4.43 0.08 1.42
C PRO A 36 -3.28 -0.08 0.43
N TYR A 37 -2.30 -0.93 0.76
CA TYR A 37 -1.10 -1.17 -0.04
C TYR A 37 -1.28 -2.31 -1.04
N VAL A 38 -2.39 -3.06 -0.96
CA VAL A 38 -2.68 -4.19 -1.84
C VAL A 38 -3.37 -3.67 -3.10
N ALA A 39 -2.83 -4.04 -4.27
CA ALA A 39 -3.37 -3.62 -5.55
C ALA A 39 -4.75 -4.26 -5.83
N PRO A 40 -5.66 -3.56 -6.54
CA PRO A 40 -7.03 -4.01 -6.75
C PRO A 40 -7.12 -5.39 -7.42
N GLU A 41 -6.21 -5.70 -8.33
CA GLU A 41 -6.14 -6.99 -9.02
C GLU A 41 -5.88 -8.18 -8.07
N ILE A 42 -5.18 -7.96 -6.97
CA ILE A 42 -4.87 -9.00 -5.98
C ILE A 42 -6.14 -9.38 -5.21
N PHE A 43 -7.00 -8.42 -4.91
CA PHE A 43 -8.32 -8.70 -4.32
C PHE A 43 -9.25 -9.48 -5.24
N LEU A 44 -8.97 -9.46 -6.56
CA LEU A 44 -9.68 -10.25 -7.57
C LEU A 44 -9.04 -11.63 -7.80
N GLY A 45 -8.09 -12.04 -6.94
CA GLY A 45 -7.42 -13.33 -7.01
C GLY A 45 -6.37 -13.44 -8.13
N LYS A 46 -5.94 -12.32 -8.72
CA LYS A 46 -4.81 -12.32 -9.67
C LYS A 46 -3.49 -12.42 -8.90
N PRO A 47 -2.44 -13.02 -9.50
CA PRO A 47 -1.13 -13.11 -8.87
C PRO A 47 -0.47 -11.73 -8.73
N TYR A 48 0.51 -11.65 -7.82
CA TYR A 48 1.39 -10.48 -7.71
C TYR A 48 2.22 -10.33 -8.99
N THR A 49 2.37 -9.07 -9.42
CA THR A 49 3.11 -8.69 -10.63
C THR A 49 3.89 -7.41 -10.36
N PRO A 50 4.83 -7.02 -11.25
CA PRO A 50 5.48 -5.71 -11.15
C PRO A 50 4.49 -4.52 -11.10
N ALA A 51 3.29 -4.66 -11.68
CA ALA A 51 2.24 -3.65 -11.59
C ALA A 51 1.67 -3.52 -10.17
N SER A 52 1.49 -4.62 -9.44
CA SER A 52 1.06 -4.58 -8.04
C SER A 52 2.12 -3.99 -7.12
N ASP A 53 3.40 -4.24 -7.42
CA ASP A 53 4.52 -3.63 -6.70
C ASP A 53 4.55 -2.11 -6.94
N THR A 54 4.32 -1.68 -8.19
CA THR A 54 4.21 -0.26 -8.54
C THR A 54 3.06 0.43 -7.80
N TYR A 55 1.90 -0.24 -7.68
CA TYR A 55 0.77 0.25 -6.90
C TYR A 55 1.16 0.48 -5.44
N SER A 56 1.73 -0.54 -4.79
CA SER A 56 2.11 -0.46 -3.37
C SER A 56 3.18 0.61 -3.11
N LEU A 57 4.16 0.75 -4.01
CA LEU A 57 5.15 1.83 -3.98
C LEU A 57 4.48 3.21 -4.11
N GLY A 58 3.47 3.36 -4.96
CA GLY A 58 2.69 4.60 -5.08
C GLY A 58 2.03 5.01 -3.77
N ILE A 59 1.50 4.03 -3.02
CA ILE A 59 0.94 4.28 -1.68
C ILE A 59 2.04 4.67 -0.68
N VAL A 60 3.23 4.06 -0.73
CA VAL A 60 4.37 4.47 0.11
C VAL A 60 4.79 5.92 -0.19
N ILE A 61 4.90 6.30 -1.47
CA ILE A 61 5.21 7.68 -1.87
C ILE A 61 4.14 8.64 -1.36
N TRP A 62 2.87 8.27 -1.44
CA TRP A 62 1.77 9.07 -0.90
C TRP A 62 1.89 9.28 0.61
N VAL A 63 2.24 8.22 1.37
CA VAL A 63 2.48 8.32 2.81
C VAL A 63 3.68 9.21 3.12
N LEU A 64 4.74 9.18 2.31
CA LEU A 64 5.88 10.09 2.47
C LEU A 64 5.51 11.55 2.18
N HIS A 65 4.55 11.80 1.28
CA HIS A 65 4.09 13.14 0.93
C HIS A 65 3.25 13.78 2.03
N LEU A 66 2.35 13.01 2.66
CA LEU A 66 1.41 13.53 3.66
C LEU A 66 1.74 13.15 5.11
N PHE A 67 2.67 12.22 5.31
CA PHE A 67 2.99 11.62 6.62
C PHE A 67 1.77 11.04 7.36
N GLU A 68 0.74 10.63 6.61
CA GLU A 68 -0.51 10.07 7.15
C GLU A 68 -0.73 8.60 6.77
N ARG A 69 -1.54 7.89 7.57
CA ARG A 69 -1.98 6.53 7.23
C ARG A 69 -2.97 6.58 6.06
N PRO A 70 -2.82 5.73 5.03
CA PRO A 70 -3.79 5.67 3.95
C PRO A 70 -5.18 5.33 4.48
N TYR A 71 -6.17 6.14 4.08
CA TYR A 71 -7.56 5.98 4.50
C TYR A 71 -7.73 5.97 6.04
N ASN A 72 -7.04 6.85 6.76
CA ASN A 72 -7.07 6.93 8.23
C ASN A 72 -8.48 7.12 8.83
N ASN A 73 -9.42 7.64 8.03
CA ASN A 73 -10.77 8.02 8.42
C ASN A 73 -11.78 6.87 8.33
N ARG A 74 -11.35 5.66 7.94
CA ARG A 74 -12.25 4.52 7.78
C ARG A 74 -11.61 3.19 8.15
N ARG A 75 -12.47 2.21 8.39
CA ARG A 75 -12.04 0.84 8.72
C ARG A 75 -11.40 0.18 7.50
N HIS A 76 -10.30 -0.53 7.74
CA HIS A 76 -9.66 -1.37 6.74
C HIS A 76 -10.37 -2.73 6.72
N ASP A 77 -11.56 -2.75 6.11
CA ASP A 77 -12.44 -3.91 6.01
C ASP A 77 -12.87 -4.19 4.56
N ALA A 78 -13.82 -5.11 4.38
CA ALA A 78 -14.33 -5.50 3.07
C ALA A 78 -14.91 -4.33 2.26
N ASN A 79 -15.46 -3.29 2.91
CA ASN A 79 -16.00 -2.14 2.20
C ASN A 79 -14.88 -1.32 1.56
N LEU A 80 -13.76 -1.12 2.28
CA LEU A 80 -12.59 -0.44 1.72
C LEU A 80 -12.02 -1.20 0.51
N ILE A 81 -11.98 -2.53 0.58
CA ILE A 81 -11.54 -3.37 -0.54
C ILE A 81 -12.41 -3.14 -1.77
N LEU A 82 -13.74 -3.18 -1.61
CA LEU A 82 -14.67 -2.96 -2.71
C LEU A 82 -14.50 -1.58 -3.34
N ASP A 83 -14.26 -0.56 -2.54
CA ASP A 83 -14.02 0.79 -3.03
C ASP A 83 -12.69 0.89 -3.80
N ILE A 84 -11.62 0.27 -3.32
CA ILE A 84 -10.32 0.21 -4.02
C ILE A 84 -10.46 -0.49 -5.38
N ILE A 85 -11.20 -1.61 -5.43
CA ILE A 85 -11.52 -2.33 -6.68
C ILE A 85 -12.31 -1.43 -7.64
N ARG A 86 -13.21 -0.60 -7.13
CA ARG A 86 -14.00 0.37 -7.92
C ARG A 86 -13.21 1.61 -8.35
N GLY A 87 -11.96 1.75 -7.92
CA GLY A 87 -11.09 2.85 -8.33
C GLY A 87 -10.86 3.92 -7.28
N LEU A 88 -11.29 3.74 -6.03
CA LEU A 88 -10.92 4.63 -4.93
C LEU A 88 -9.39 4.69 -4.79
N ARG A 89 -8.84 5.90 -4.67
CA ARG A 89 -7.42 6.16 -4.42
C ARG A 89 -7.28 7.18 -3.28
N PRO A 90 -6.13 7.22 -2.59
CA PRO A 90 -5.87 8.27 -1.61
C PRO A 90 -5.84 9.64 -2.30
N GLU A 91 -6.41 10.66 -1.65
CA GLU A 91 -6.44 12.02 -2.20
C GLU A 91 -5.04 12.64 -2.19
N ILE A 92 -4.63 13.21 -3.32
CA ILE A 92 -3.36 13.92 -3.42
C ILE A 92 -3.64 15.38 -3.03
N ILE A 93 -3.21 15.77 -1.84
CA ILE A 93 -3.26 17.16 -1.41
C ILE A 93 -2.00 17.86 -1.90
N ILE A 94 -2.15 18.88 -2.74
CA ILE A 94 -1.03 19.73 -3.15
C ILE A 94 -0.80 20.72 -2.01
N LEU A 95 0.38 20.67 -1.41
CA LEU A 95 0.79 21.62 -0.38
C LEU A 95 1.19 22.92 -1.11
N GLU A 96 0.35 23.95 -1.03
CA GLU A 96 0.71 25.29 -1.48
C GLU A 96 1.60 25.94 -0.41
N TYR A 97 2.81 26.33 -0.82
CA TYR A 97 3.80 27.05 0.00
C TYR A 97 3.97 28.47 -0.52
#